data_AF-A0A8T2PJB6-F1
#
_entry.id   AF-A0A8T2PJB6-F1
#
_cell.length_a   1.000
_cell.length_b   1.000
_cell.length_c   1.000
_cell.angle_alpha   90.00
_cell.angle_beta   90.00
_cell.angle_gamma   90.00
#
_symmetry.space_group_name_H-M   'P 1'
#
loop_
_entity.id
_entity.type
_entity.pdbx_description
1 polymer ?
#
loop_
_entity_poly.entity_id
_entity_poly.type
_entity_poly.pdbx_seq_one_letter_code
_entity_poly.pdbx_strand_id
1 'polypeptide(L)'
;SLSRLPYVDESRIAVYGKAYGGFLTSLLLLSPVTLFRCGVAVAPVTDWRLYGSAFTERYFGFPPKEDRKYQISSLLHNITGTNHHKFLIIHGTADATVHFQHSAELVKILSMANVNYTLQIFPDEGHDLVSLRS
;
A
#
# COMPACT_ATOMS: atom_id res chain seq x y z
N SER A 1 -22.26 -2.39 -11.39
CA SER A 1 -21.48 -1.59 -10.44
C SER A 1 -22.09 -1.76 -9.06
N LEU A 2 -21.28 -2.01 -8.02
CA LEU A 2 -21.73 -2.04 -6.61
C LEU A 2 -22.44 -0.74 -6.23
N SER A 3 -22.04 0.35 -6.86
CA SER A 3 -22.55 1.71 -6.68
C SER A 3 -24.04 1.87 -7.08
N ARG A 4 -24.59 0.93 -7.88
CA ARG A 4 -26.01 0.93 -8.29
C ARG A 4 -26.95 0.25 -7.30
N LEU A 5 -26.41 -0.33 -6.22
CA LEU A 5 -27.22 -0.96 -5.19
C LEU A 5 -27.84 0.13 -4.30
N PRO A 6 -29.14 0.07 -3.97
CA PRO A 6 -29.87 1.18 -3.35
C PRO A 6 -29.40 1.52 -1.93
N TYR A 7 -28.61 0.65 -1.30
CA TYR A 7 -28.04 0.82 0.04
C TYR A 7 -26.56 1.23 0.03
N VAL A 8 -25.95 1.42 -1.15
CA VAL A 8 -24.56 1.88 -1.27
C VAL A 8 -24.55 3.38 -1.52
N ASP A 9 -23.96 4.12 -0.59
CA ASP A 9 -23.74 5.55 -0.73
C ASP A 9 -22.41 5.81 -1.45
N GLU A 10 -22.49 6.21 -2.72
CA GLU A 10 -21.30 6.47 -3.55
C GLU A 10 -20.39 7.56 -2.99
N SER A 11 -20.90 8.45 -2.13
CA SER A 11 -20.11 9.53 -1.52
C SER A 11 -19.24 9.08 -0.33
N ARG A 12 -19.47 7.87 0.19
CA ARG A 12 -18.83 7.34 1.41
C ARG A 12 -18.20 5.96 1.21
N ILE A 13 -17.48 5.79 0.09
CA ILE A 13 -16.75 4.55 -0.19
C ILE A 13 -15.30 4.67 0.28
N ALA A 14 -14.82 3.64 0.98
CA ALA A 14 -13.44 3.51 1.42
C ALA A 14 -12.83 2.22 0.86
N VAL A 15 -11.50 2.19 0.74
CA VAL A 15 -10.75 0.99 0.35
C VAL A 15 -9.81 0.56 1.47
N TYR A 16 -9.75 -0.74 1.74
CA TYR A 16 -8.90 -1.30 2.77
C TYR A 16 -8.21 -2.55 2.22
N GLY A 17 -6.96 -2.75 2.61
CA GLY A 17 -6.29 -4.01 2.33
C GLY A 17 -4.99 -4.19 3.11
N LYS A 18 -4.61 -5.45 3.25
CA LYS A 18 -3.37 -5.89 3.91
C LYS A 18 -2.40 -6.49 2.89
N ALA A 19 -1.09 -6.32 3.07
CA ALA A 19 -0.06 -6.87 2.17
C ALA A 19 -0.28 -6.42 0.71
N TYR A 20 -0.55 -7.36 -0.21
CA TYR A 20 -0.93 -7.05 -1.58
C TYR A 20 -2.24 -6.25 -1.69
N GLY A 21 -3.18 -6.46 -0.77
CA GLY A 21 -4.36 -5.59 -0.66
C GLY A 21 -3.98 -4.16 -0.29
N GLY A 22 -2.92 -3.97 0.51
CA GLY A 22 -2.38 -2.65 0.83
C GLY A 22 -1.71 -1.98 -0.36
N PHE A 23 -1.05 -2.76 -1.22
CA PHE A 23 -0.55 -2.32 -2.52
C PHE A 23 -1.69 -1.81 -3.41
N LEU A 24 -2.75 -2.61 -3.59
CA LEU A 24 -3.92 -2.25 -4.38
C LEU A 24 -4.65 -1.04 -3.81
N THR A 25 -4.78 -0.96 -2.48
CA THR A 25 -5.37 0.18 -1.77
C THR A 25 -4.61 1.47 -2.10
N SER A 26 -3.28 1.41 -2.04
CA SER A 26 -2.42 2.54 -2.38
C SER A 26 -2.57 2.95 -3.85
N LEU A 27 -2.58 1.99 -4.78
CA LEU A 27 -2.81 2.25 -6.21
C LEU A 27 -4.17 2.92 -6.47
N LEU A 28 -5.23 2.36 -5.91
CA LEU A 28 -6.60 2.83 -6.14
C LEU A 28 -6.85 4.20 -5.52
N LEU A 29 -6.28 4.49 -4.35
CA LEU A 29 -6.46 5.76 -3.66
C LEU A 29 -5.61 6.89 -4.29
N LEU A 30 -4.41 6.57 -4.78
CA LEU A 30 -3.45 7.54 -5.34
C LEU A 30 -3.61 7.72 -6.86
N SER A 31 -4.50 6.96 -7.49
CA SER A 31 -4.89 7.13 -8.89
C SER A 31 -5.51 8.51 -9.15
N PRO A 32 -5.26 9.14 -10.32
CA PRO A 32 -5.90 10.41 -10.71
C PRO A 32 -7.42 10.35 -10.70
N VAL A 33 -7.98 9.18 -11.01
CA VAL A 33 -9.42 8.92 -10.98
C VAL A 33 -9.66 7.91 -9.87
N THR A 34 -10.17 8.38 -8.74
CA THR A 34 -10.52 7.52 -7.61
C THR A 34 -11.96 7.76 -7.17
N LEU A 35 -12.65 6.66 -6.88
CA LEU A 35 -14.00 6.67 -6.29
C LEU A 35 -13.93 6.64 -4.76
N PHE A 36 -12.73 6.48 -4.18
CA PHE A 36 -12.54 6.26 -2.76
C PHE A 36 -12.29 7.58 -2.03
N ARG A 37 -13.04 7.82 -0.96
CA ARG A 37 -12.87 9.02 -0.13
C ARG A 37 -11.68 8.91 0.82
N CYS A 38 -11.41 7.69 1.28
CA CYS A 38 -10.29 7.36 2.14
C CYS A 38 -9.82 5.93 1.87
N GLY A 39 -8.60 5.63 2.32
CA GLY A 39 -8.09 4.27 2.27
C GLY A 39 -7.16 3.95 3.42
N VAL A 40 -7.07 2.66 3.71
CA VAL A 40 -6.24 2.11 4.79
C VAL A 40 -5.40 0.97 4.24
N ALA A 41 -4.09 1.16 4.22
CA ALA A 41 -3.13 0.15 3.78
C ALA A 41 -2.39 -0.44 4.99
N VAL A 42 -2.57 -1.73 5.25
CA VAL A 42 -1.91 -2.46 6.33
C VAL A 42 -0.76 -3.29 5.77
N ALA A 43 0.44 -3.16 6.33
CA ALA A 43 1.65 -3.83 5.86
C ALA A 43 1.78 -3.84 4.33
N PRO A 44 1.65 -2.70 3.62
CA PRO A 44 1.56 -2.70 2.16
C PRO A 44 2.86 -3.15 1.53
N VAL A 45 2.76 -4.01 0.51
CA VAL A 45 3.87 -4.28 -0.42
C VAL A 45 3.99 -3.09 -1.36
N THR A 46 5.18 -2.51 -1.50
CA THR A 46 5.38 -1.25 -2.25
C THR A 46 6.40 -1.37 -3.38
N ASP A 47 7.29 -2.36 -3.26
CA ASP A 47 8.31 -2.67 -4.23
C ASP A 47 8.63 -4.15 -4.14
N TRP A 48 8.35 -4.88 -5.21
CA TRP A 48 8.57 -6.32 -5.27
C TRP A 48 10.03 -6.70 -5.08
N ARG A 49 10.98 -5.80 -5.37
CA ARG A 49 12.42 -6.02 -5.10
C ARG A 49 12.73 -6.16 -3.60
N LEU A 50 11.91 -5.56 -2.74
CA LEU A 50 12.05 -5.65 -1.28
C LEU A 50 11.35 -6.90 -0.71
N TYR A 51 10.47 -7.51 -1.49
CA TYR A 51 9.80 -8.74 -1.11
C TYR A 51 10.75 -9.92 -1.38
N GLY A 52 10.86 -10.86 -0.43
CA GLY A 52 11.91 -11.88 -0.40
C GLY A 52 12.19 -12.54 -1.77
N SER A 53 13.48 -12.68 -2.10
CA SER A 53 13.98 -13.08 -3.43
C SER A 53 13.27 -14.30 -4.01
N ALA A 54 13.02 -15.35 -3.22
CA ALA A 54 12.38 -16.57 -3.70
C ALA A 54 10.92 -16.39 -4.16
N PHE A 55 10.12 -15.54 -3.47
CA PHE A 55 8.73 -15.29 -3.88
C PHE A 55 8.71 -14.40 -5.11
N THR A 56 9.52 -13.35 -5.08
CA THR A 56 9.56 -12.35 -6.14
C THR A 56 10.10 -12.91 -7.45
N GLU A 57 11.19 -13.68 -7.41
CA GLU A 57 11.75 -14.34 -8.59
C GLU A 57 10.79 -15.37 -9.19
N ARG A 58 9.98 -16.04 -8.36
CA ARG A 58 8.98 -17.00 -8.83
C ARG A 58 7.89 -16.34 -9.69
N TYR A 59 7.48 -15.12 -9.37
CA TYR A 59 6.39 -14.43 -10.06
C TYR A 59 6.87 -13.40 -11.09
N PHE A 60 8.02 -12.77 -10.86
CA PHE A 60 8.56 -11.70 -11.70
C PHE A 60 9.86 -12.08 -12.42
N GLY A 61 10.50 -13.19 -12.07
CA GLY A 61 11.82 -13.59 -12.59
C GLY A 61 12.98 -12.91 -11.87
N PHE A 62 14.21 -13.37 -12.14
CA PHE A 62 15.42 -12.70 -11.66
C PHE A 62 15.51 -11.29 -12.24
N PRO A 63 15.73 -10.24 -11.44
CA PRO A 63 15.77 -8.87 -11.97
C PRO A 63 17.08 -8.63 -12.76
N PRO A 64 17.07 -8.49 -14.09
CA PRO A 64 18.17 -7.82 -14.77
C PRO A 64 18.24 -6.35 -14.32
N LYS A 65 19.41 -5.72 -14.49
CA LYS A 65 19.70 -4.33 -14.08
C LYS A 65 18.66 -3.28 -14.51
N GLU A 66 17.83 -3.58 -15.50
CA GLU A 66 16.75 -2.70 -16.02
C GLU A 66 15.48 -3.51 -16.34
N ASP A 67 14.84 -4.13 -15.34
CA ASP A 67 13.56 -4.80 -15.58
C ASP A 67 12.37 -3.84 -15.47
N ARG A 68 11.78 -3.49 -16.62
CA ARG A 68 10.53 -2.73 -16.72
C ARG A 68 9.39 -3.36 -15.91
N LYS A 69 9.37 -4.68 -15.71
CA LYS A 69 8.30 -5.35 -14.95
C LYS A 69 8.32 -4.96 -13.47
N TYR A 70 9.50 -4.81 -12.89
CA TYR A 70 9.68 -4.34 -11.52
C TYR A 70 9.42 -2.84 -11.36
N GLN A 71 9.69 -2.06 -12.40
CA GLN A 71 9.37 -0.63 -12.43
C GLN A 71 7.85 -0.38 -12.51
N ILE A 72 7.14 -1.13 -13.35
CA ILE A 72 5.67 -1.02 -13.51
C ILE A 72 4.93 -1.50 -12.25
N SER A 73 5.48 -2.51 -11.56
CA SER A 73 4.85 -3.09 -10.37
C SER A 73 5.15 -2.33 -9.08
N SER A 74 5.98 -1.28 -9.14
CA SER A 74 6.25 -0.44 -7.97
C SER A 74 5.33 0.76 -7.91
N LEU A 75 4.80 1.04 -6.71
CA LEU A 75 4.02 2.25 -6.42
C LEU A 75 4.80 3.54 -6.72
N LEU A 76 6.13 3.45 -6.69
CA LEU A 76 7.09 4.55 -6.83
C LEU A 76 6.90 5.44 -8.05
N HIS A 77 6.43 4.90 -9.18
CA HIS A 77 6.39 5.63 -10.45
C HIS A 77 5.02 6.23 -10.81
N ASN A 78 3.95 5.83 -10.12
CA ASN A 78 2.58 6.15 -10.53
C ASN A 78 1.85 7.16 -9.62
N ILE A 79 2.49 7.69 -8.58
CA ILE A 79 1.87 8.69 -7.71
C ILE A 79 1.83 10.03 -8.44
N THR A 80 0.69 10.32 -9.04
CA THR A 80 0.44 11.50 -9.87
C THR A 80 -0.65 12.41 -9.29
N GLY A 81 -1.32 11.97 -8.22
CA GLY A 81 -2.48 12.65 -7.65
C GLY A 81 -2.15 13.67 -6.57
N THR A 82 -2.54 14.92 -6.79
CA THR A 82 -2.68 15.97 -5.76
C THR A 82 -3.97 15.73 -4.98
N ASN A 83 -4.02 14.71 -4.13
CA ASN A 83 -5.30 14.22 -3.64
C ASN A 83 -5.51 14.45 -2.13
N HIS A 84 -6.56 15.22 -1.81
CA HIS A 84 -7.08 15.50 -0.46
C HIS A 84 -7.70 14.27 0.25
N HIS A 85 -7.31 13.05 -0.11
CA HIS A 85 -7.87 11.83 0.47
C HIS A 85 -7.22 11.51 1.82
N LYS A 86 -8.01 10.96 2.73
CA LYS A 86 -7.48 10.48 4.01
C LYS A 86 -6.83 9.13 3.78
N PHE A 87 -5.50 9.08 3.81
CA PHE A 87 -4.74 7.84 3.66
C PHE A 87 -4.10 7.44 5.00
N LEU A 88 -4.44 6.26 5.50
CA LEU A 88 -3.82 5.67 6.69
C LEU A 88 -2.94 4.49 6.29
N ILE A 89 -1.71 4.50 6.77
CA ILE A 89 -0.75 3.40 6.65
C ILE A 89 -0.56 2.79 8.04
N ILE A 90 -0.65 1.48 8.14
CA ILE A 90 -0.45 0.72 9.37
C ILE A 90 0.63 -0.33 9.14
N HIS A 91 1.60 -0.46 10.05
CA HIS A 91 2.61 -1.52 9.93
C HIS A 91 3.20 -1.92 11.30
N GLY A 92 3.40 -3.22 11.51
CA GLY A 92 4.24 -3.75 12.59
C GLY A 92 5.74 -3.64 12.25
N THR A 93 6.59 -3.29 13.21
CA THR A 93 8.04 -3.16 12.93
C THR A 93 8.78 -4.49 12.88
N ALA A 94 8.21 -5.55 13.47
CA ALA A 94 8.78 -6.91 13.47
C ALA A 94 8.13 -7.81 12.41
N ASP A 95 7.48 -7.23 11.39
CA ASP A 95 6.89 -7.99 10.28
C ASP A 95 7.99 -8.66 9.43
N ALA A 96 8.11 -9.98 9.59
CA ALA A 96 9.03 -10.82 8.82
C ALA A 96 8.48 -11.25 7.45
N THR A 97 7.19 -11.02 7.18
CA THR A 97 6.53 -11.37 5.90
C THR A 97 6.61 -10.22 4.91
N VAL A 98 6.23 -9.02 5.35
CA VAL A 98 6.34 -7.78 4.61
C VAL A 98 7.22 -6.86 5.42
N HIS A 99 8.50 -6.77 5.08
CA HIS A 99 9.42 -5.97 5.89
C HIS A 99 8.97 -4.50 5.99
N PHE A 100 9.09 -3.89 7.17
CA PHE A 100 8.66 -2.52 7.43
C PHE A 100 9.23 -1.50 6.42
N GLN A 101 10.39 -1.80 5.83
CA GLN A 101 11.01 -1.01 4.75
C GLN A 101 10.03 -0.68 3.61
N HIS A 102 9.07 -1.55 3.31
CA HIS A 102 8.05 -1.23 2.31
C HIS A 102 7.27 0.05 2.66
N SER A 103 6.78 0.16 3.91
CA SER A 103 6.07 1.36 4.36
C SER A 103 6.98 2.56 4.53
N ALA A 104 8.23 2.35 4.94
CA ALA A 104 9.21 3.43 5.01
C ALA A 104 9.46 4.07 3.63
N GLU A 105 9.63 3.25 2.58
CA GLU A 105 9.78 3.74 1.21
C GLU A 105 8.48 4.40 0.72
N LEU A 106 7.30 3.85 0.99
CA LEU A 106 6.03 4.50 0.61
C LEU A 106 5.91 5.90 1.24
N VAL A 107 6.19 6.01 2.53
CA VAL A 107 6.19 7.28 3.27
C VAL A 107 7.16 8.28 2.66
N LYS A 108 8.39 7.86 2.35
CA LYS A 108 9.40 8.72 1.70
C LYS A 108 8.87 9.31 0.39
N ILE A 109 8.23 8.51 -0.45
CA ILE A 109 7.70 8.95 -1.75
C ILE A 109 6.53 9.89 -1.57
N LEU A 110 5.58 9.56 -0.68
CA LEU A 110 4.44 10.41 -0.39
C LEU A 110 4.91 11.77 0.13
N SER A 111 5.92 11.79 1.00
CA SER A 111 6.55 13.03 1.47
C SER A 111 7.22 13.81 0.33
N MET A 112 7.97 13.16 -0.56
CA MET A 112 8.59 13.82 -1.73
C MET A 112 7.54 14.38 -2.71
N ALA A 113 6.41 13.70 -2.85
CA ALA A 113 5.28 14.11 -3.70
C ALA A 113 4.32 15.09 -3.00
N ASN A 114 4.61 15.48 -1.76
CA ASN A 114 3.77 16.36 -0.93
C ASN A 114 2.32 15.84 -0.77
N VAL A 115 2.16 14.51 -0.63
CA VAL A 115 0.89 13.84 -0.39
C VAL A 115 0.72 13.58 1.11
N ASN A 116 -0.41 14.02 1.67
CA ASN A 116 -0.72 13.82 3.09
C ASN A 116 -1.09 12.36 3.39
N TYR A 117 -0.60 11.86 4.53
CA TYR A 117 -0.93 10.55 5.05
C TYR A 117 -0.91 10.57 6.59
N THR A 118 -1.49 9.54 7.19
CA THR A 118 -1.34 9.19 8.60
C THR A 118 -0.61 7.86 8.67
N LEU A 119 0.35 7.73 9.59
CA LEU A 119 1.10 6.51 9.81
C LEU A 119 0.90 6.04 11.25
N GLN A 120 0.47 4.79 11.41
CA GLN A 120 0.42 4.12 12.70
C GLN A 120 1.41 2.96 12.69
N ILE A 121 2.40 3.05 13.57
CA ILE A 121 3.40 2.00 13.76
C ILE A 121 3.00 1.19 14.98
N PHE A 122 3.14 -0.13 14.88
CA PHE A 122 3.04 -1.06 16.00
C PHE A 122 4.43 -1.66 16.28
N PRO A 123 5.17 -1.12 17.25
CA PRO A 123 6.48 -1.66 17.62
C PRO A 123 6.35 -3.12 18.05
N ASP A 124 7.37 -3.92 17.71
CA ASP A 124 7.51 -5.34 18.07
C ASP A 124 6.41 -6.29 17.55
N GLU A 125 5.39 -5.76 16.87
CA GLU A 125 4.36 -6.56 16.21
C GLU A 125 4.83 -7.10 14.86
N GLY A 126 4.42 -8.33 14.57
CA GLY A 126 4.68 -9.01 13.31
C GLY A 126 3.67 -8.67 12.21
N HIS A 127 3.54 -9.58 11.25
CA HIS A 127 2.60 -9.43 10.15
C HIS A 127 1.15 -9.35 10.63
N ASP A 128 0.80 -10.16 11.62
CA ASP A 128 -0.45 -10.04 12.36
C ASP A 128 -0.22 -9.23 13.62
N LEU A 129 -1.13 -8.30 13.91
CA LEU A 129 -1.10 -7.49 15.12
C LEU A 129 -1.79 -8.27 16.23
N VAL A 130 -1.02 -8.94 17.09
CA VAL A 130 -1.48 -9.88 18.11
C VAL A 130 -1.66 -9.22 19.48
N SER A 131 -0.79 -8.29 19.85
CA SER A 131 -0.81 -7.60 21.16
C SER A 131 -2.05 -6.72 21.39
N LEU A 132 -2.82 -6.44 20.33
CA LEU A 132 -4.06 -5.67 20.40
C LEU A 132 -5.29 -6.46 20.87
N ARG A 133 -5.13 -7.72 21.30
CA ARG A 133 -6.19 -8.43 22.02
C ARG A 133 -6.22 -7.96 23.47
N SER A 134 -6.95 -6.87 23.72
CA SER A 134 -7.44 -6.48 25.04
C SER A 134 -8.48 -7.46 25.56
#